data_AF-A0A8C9WGE2-F1
#
_entry.id   AF-A0A8C9WGE2-F1
#
_cell.length_a   1.000
_cell.length_b   1.000
_cell.length_c   1.000
_cell.angle_alpha   90.00
_cell.angle_beta   90.00
_cell.angle_gamma   90.00
#
_symmetry.space_group_name_H-M   'P 1'
#
loop_
_entity.id
_entity.type
_entity.pdbx_description
1 polymer ?
#
loop_
_entity_poly.entity_id
_entity_poly.type
_entity_poly.pdbx_seq_one_letter_code
_entity_poly.pdbx_strand_id
1 'polypeptide(L)'
;MKNTLTLERDSGLGTGSNMEELPPSQGPCLSQPILSAGILPLIPTATSDNCERALLLHTQFLQNLAGFQWLATSDRNSSVVIDSVCQLISCLMAILKDPGTLPPTPLLRRAAQVTAQTVDSFCGPAFGKLVERVEDCLKELTGLLLKLSQLDQFQVQKTLADCLILLGGSSSLKPSFVHHALCEINRFGDHLRQNESEALERFDVAQYENMMYLFWILEQLLREESVPDCSAQRRLPESRPSLSAELSRLEANVLLLSDEFPLFAIYAWRIGVCLKSTAS
;
A
#
# COMPACT_ATOMS: atom_id res chain seq x y z
N MET A 1 54.83 -6.88 37.11
CA MET A 1 55.69 -6.74 38.32
C MET A 1 56.51 -5.47 38.17
N LYS A 2 56.49 -4.61 39.21
CA LYS A 2 57.41 -3.48 39.51
C LYS A 2 57.32 -2.26 38.58
N ASN A 3 57.54 -1.01 38.98
CA ASN A 3 57.55 -0.20 40.22
C ASN A 3 57.85 1.24 39.67
N THR A 4 57.05 2.27 39.96
CA THR A 4 57.24 3.31 41.00
C THR A 4 58.52 4.18 40.93
N LEU A 5 58.29 5.52 40.94
CA LEU A 5 58.98 6.63 41.64
C LEU A 5 59.79 7.70 40.86
N THR A 6 59.24 8.94 40.90
CA THR A 6 59.83 10.27 41.28
C THR A 6 61.02 10.83 40.47
N LEU A 7 61.27 12.14 40.26
CA LEU A 7 61.18 13.31 41.13
C LEU A 7 61.56 14.62 40.33
N GLU A 8 60.92 15.77 40.63
CA GLU A 8 61.38 17.19 40.62
C GLU A 8 62.09 17.85 39.41
N ARG A 9 61.68 19.07 39.00
CA ARG A 9 62.22 20.35 39.52
C ARG A 9 61.60 21.61 38.84
N ASP A 10 61.46 22.63 39.68
CA ASP A 10 60.92 23.98 39.54
C ASP A 10 61.82 24.95 38.73
N SER A 11 61.24 26.01 38.12
CA SER A 11 61.94 27.26 37.72
C SER A 11 60.93 28.33 37.26
N GLY A 12 60.89 29.47 37.95
CA GLY A 12 59.94 30.56 37.72
C GLY A 12 60.52 31.87 37.13
N LEU A 13 59.58 32.82 37.02
CA LEU A 13 59.67 34.30 37.04
C LEU A 13 60.21 35.08 35.82
N GLY A 14 59.35 35.99 35.31
CA GLY A 14 59.67 37.05 34.35
C GLY A 14 58.48 37.94 33.98
N THR A 15 58.18 38.90 34.86
CA THR A 15 57.26 40.07 34.81
C THR A 15 57.13 40.87 33.50
N GLY A 16 55.92 41.40 33.23
CA GLY A 16 55.69 42.55 32.35
C GLY A 16 54.20 42.93 32.27
N SER A 17 53.80 43.96 33.01
CA SER A 17 52.44 44.52 33.15
C SER A 17 52.07 45.54 32.05
N ASN A 18 50.75 45.80 31.92
CA ASN A 18 50.03 47.09 31.67
C ASN A 18 48.78 46.78 30.80
N MET A 19 47.56 46.65 31.34
CA MET A 19 46.63 47.66 31.88
C MET A 19 45.99 48.56 30.80
N GLU A 20 44.73 48.30 30.46
CA GLU A 20 43.62 49.27 30.22
C GLU A 20 42.37 48.47 29.74
N GLU A 21 41.42 48.19 30.63
CA GLU A 21 40.17 48.92 30.92
C GLU A 21 38.95 48.47 30.08
N LEU A 22 37.94 47.98 30.80
CA LEU A 22 36.57 47.69 30.39
C LEU A 22 35.71 48.96 30.50
N PRO A 23 34.55 49.00 29.83
CA PRO A 23 33.32 49.12 30.61
C PRO A 23 32.19 48.14 30.21
N PRO A 24 31.16 47.99 31.06
CA PRO A 24 30.39 46.75 31.21
C PRO A 24 28.96 46.83 30.64
N SER A 25 28.26 45.68 30.56
CA SER A 25 26.94 45.45 31.21
C SER A 25 26.04 44.41 30.49
N GLN A 26 25.50 43.49 31.31
CA GLN A 26 24.20 42.80 31.22
C GLN A 26 23.97 41.51 30.37
N GLY A 27 23.92 40.38 31.09
CA GLY A 27 22.80 39.41 31.03
C GLY A 27 22.99 38.14 30.15
N PRO A 28 22.92 36.92 30.71
CA PRO A 28 22.84 35.70 29.91
C PRO A 28 21.37 35.44 29.51
N CYS A 29 21.01 35.78 28.27
CA CYS A 29 19.77 35.32 27.65
C CYS A 29 20.03 33.99 26.91
N LEU A 30 19.23 32.98 27.28
CA LEU A 30 19.18 31.64 26.70
C LEU A 30 19.19 31.66 25.17
N SER A 31 20.22 31.07 24.56
CA SER A 31 20.27 30.86 23.11
C SER A 31 19.28 29.74 22.73
N GLN A 32 18.14 30.12 22.17
CA GLN A 32 17.35 29.24 21.30
C GLN A 32 17.85 29.41 19.86
N PRO A 33 18.04 28.34 19.07
CA PRO A 33 18.20 28.48 17.64
C PRO A 33 16.83 28.76 17.00
N ILE A 34 16.73 29.93 16.37
CA ILE A 34 15.64 30.33 15.49
C ILE A 34 15.70 29.44 14.24
N LEU A 35 14.73 28.54 14.08
CA LEU A 35 14.46 27.89 12.80
C LEU A 35 13.71 28.88 11.90
N SER A 36 14.45 29.53 10.98
CA SER A 36 13.83 30.31 9.90
C SER A 36 13.11 29.37 8.93
N ALA A 37 11.79 29.35 9.02
CA ALA A 37 10.91 28.72 8.04
C ALA A 37 10.82 29.59 6.78
N GLY A 38 11.66 29.30 5.80
CA GLY A 38 11.46 29.75 4.41
C GLY A 38 10.57 28.74 3.69
N ILE A 39 9.27 29.02 3.61
CA ILE A 39 8.32 28.26 2.79
C ILE A 39 8.55 28.68 1.33
N LEU A 40 9.13 27.80 0.53
CA LEU A 40 9.04 27.85 -0.93
C LEU A 40 8.11 26.70 -1.37
N PRO A 41 7.13 26.94 -2.26
CA PRO A 41 6.30 25.89 -2.80
C PRO A 41 7.13 25.12 -3.83
N LEU A 42 7.77 24.04 -3.39
CA LEU A 42 8.38 23.10 -4.30
C LEU A 42 7.23 22.32 -4.94
N ILE A 43 6.84 22.69 -6.15
CA ILE A 43 6.06 21.82 -7.04
C ILE A 43 7.04 20.70 -7.44
N PRO A 44 6.90 19.46 -6.94
CA PRO A 44 7.82 18.40 -7.32
C PRO A 44 7.29 17.81 -8.63
N THR A 45 8.04 17.99 -9.71
CA THR A 45 8.02 17.02 -10.80
C THR A 45 8.50 15.70 -10.19
N ALA A 46 7.59 14.74 -10.05
CA ALA A 46 7.87 13.47 -9.40
C ALA A 46 8.89 12.67 -10.24
N THR A 47 10.12 12.62 -9.76
CA THR A 47 11.11 11.61 -10.17
C THR A 47 10.85 10.33 -9.36
N SER A 48 11.16 9.15 -9.92
CA SER A 48 11.02 7.85 -9.25
C SER A 48 11.60 7.86 -7.82
N ASP A 49 12.77 8.48 -7.65
CA ASP A 49 13.47 8.64 -6.37
C ASP A 49 12.66 9.38 -5.29
N ASN A 50 11.85 10.38 -5.68
CA ASN A 50 11.00 11.12 -4.75
C ASN A 50 9.84 10.26 -4.26
N CYS A 51 9.27 9.44 -5.15
CA CYS A 51 8.20 8.51 -4.80
C CYS A 51 8.70 7.38 -3.89
N GLU A 52 9.86 6.80 -4.16
CA GLU A 52 10.45 5.77 -3.29
C GLU A 52 10.71 6.31 -1.87
N ARG A 53 11.30 7.51 -1.78
CA ARG A 53 11.54 8.16 -0.48
C ARG A 53 10.25 8.46 0.26
N ALA A 54 9.23 8.99 -0.43
CA ALA A 54 7.93 9.24 0.17
C ALA A 54 7.27 7.94 0.65
N LEU A 55 7.33 6.87 -0.17
CA LEU A 55 6.83 5.54 0.17
C LEU A 55 7.47 5.02 1.47
N LEU A 56 8.80 5.14 1.60
CA LEU A 56 9.53 4.73 2.80
C LEU A 56 9.09 5.54 4.03
N LEU A 57 9.05 6.86 3.93
CA LEU A 57 8.71 7.75 5.05
C LEU A 57 7.28 7.53 5.55
N HIS A 58 6.31 7.44 4.63
CA HIS A 58 4.92 7.20 4.99
C HIS A 58 4.69 5.79 5.55
N THR A 59 5.38 4.77 5.02
CA THR A 59 5.35 3.41 5.57
C THR A 59 5.87 3.40 7.01
N GLN A 60 7.03 4.01 7.26
CA GLN A 60 7.62 4.07 8.61
C GLN A 60 6.74 4.86 9.58
N PHE A 61 6.19 5.99 9.15
CA PHE A 61 5.29 6.82 9.95
C PHE A 61 4.06 6.02 10.41
N LEU A 62 3.33 5.41 9.47
CA LEU A 62 2.13 4.64 9.79
C LEU A 62 2.43 3.41 10.64
N GLN A 63 3.52 2.71 10.36
CA GLN A 63 3.95 1.57 11.15
C GLN A 63 4.29 1.96 12.60
N ASN A 64 4.99 3.09 12.79
CA ASN A 64 5.30 3.59 14.13
C ASN A 64 4.02 3.97 14.87
N LEU A 65 3.07 4.65 14.20
CA LEU A 65 1.78 4.99 14.80
C LEU A 65 0.95 3.77 15.21
N ALA A 66 0.93 2.72 14.39
CA ALA A 66 0.25 1.47 14.74
C ALA A 66 0.84 0.83 16.01
N GLY A 67 2.16 0.94 16.21
CA GLY A 67 2.86 0.46 17.42
C GLY A 67 2.47 1.19 18.71
N PHE A 68 1.92 2.40 18.61
CA PHE A 68 1.48 3.19 19.75
C PHE A 68 0.00 3.04 20.10
N GLN A 69 -0.69 1.99 19.62
CA GLN A 69 -2.13 1.72 19.86
C GLN A 69 -2.98 2.99 19.73
N TRP A 70 -3.13 3.51 18.50
CA TRP A 70 -4.06 4.61 18.12
C TRP A 70 -4.41 5.57 19.27
N LEU A 71 -3.39 6.17 19.89
CA LEU A 71 -3.57 7.00 21.09
C LEU A 71 -4.54 8.15 20.76
N ALA A 72 -5.78 8.00 21.26
CA ALA A 72 -6.82 9.01 21.38
C ALA A 72 -6.91 9.98 20.19
N THR A 73 -7.61 9.57 19.12
CA THR A 73 -7.75 10.35 17.88
C THR A 73 -8.55 11.64 18.11
N SER A 74 -7.85 12.74 18.32
CA SER A 74 -8.31 14.08 17.95
C SER A 74 -8.50 14.15 16.43
N ASP A 75 -9.48 14.92 15.96
CA ASP A 75 -9.82 15.12 14.54
C ASP A 75 -8.62 15.53 13.66
N ARG A 76 -7.67 16.28 14.25
CA ARG A 76 -6.43 16.69 13.58
C ARG A 76 -5.48 15.52 13.31
N ASN A 77 -5.40 14.54 14.20
CA ASN A 77 -4.52 13.38 14.04
C ASN A 77 -5.08 12.42 12.99
N SER A 78 -6.42 12.30 12.88
CA SER A 78 -7.06 11.53 11.81
C SER A 78 -6.75 12.07 10.41
N SER A 79 -6.72 13.39 10.22
CA SER A 79 -6.39 13.99 8.91
C SER A 79 -4.98 13.60 8.46
N VAL A 80 -3.98 13.72 9.34
CA VAL A 80 -2.58 13.42 8.98
C VAL A 80 -2.39 11.95 8.63
N VAL A 81 -3.07 11.04 9.33
CA VAL A 81 -3.04 9.61 9.00
C VAL A 81 -3.67 9.33 7.65
N ILE A 82 -4.84 9.91 7.37
CA ILE A 82 -5.51 9.78 6.07
C ILE A 82 -4.61 10.32 4.96
N ASP A 83 -4.05 11.51 5.13
CA ASP A 83 -3.14 12.11 4.16
C ASP A 83 -1.93 11.21 3.92
N SER A 84 -1.35 10.63 4.97
CA SER A 84 -0.23 9.70 4.87
C SER A 84 -0.61 8.42 4.11
N VAL A 85 -1.79 7.85 4.34
CA VAL A 85 -2.27 6.69 3.58
C VAL A 85 -2.50 7.06 2.12
N CYS A 86 -3.16 8.19 1.86
CA CYS A 86 -3.42 8.70 0.51
C CYS A 86 -2.12 8.95 -0.26
N GLN A 87 -1.09 9.50 0.37
CA GLN A 87 0.22 9.68 -0.26
C GLN A 87 0.91 8.34 -0.50
N LEU A 88 0.81 7.40 0.44
CA LEU A 88 1.41 6.07 0.31
C LEU A 88 0.84 5.30 -0.88
N ILE A 89 -0.48 5.23 -1.01
CA ILE A 89 -1.14 4.58 -2.16
C ILE A 89 -0.88 5.32 -3.47
N SER A 90 -0.77 6.65 -3.44
CA SER A 90 -0.47 7.44 -4.64
C SER A 90 0.96 7.19 -5.13
N CYS A 91 1.93 7.06 -4.21
CA CYS A 91 3.30 6.69 -4.54
C CYS A 91 3.39 5.26 -5.07
N LEU A 92 2.73 4.31 -4.39
CA LEU A 92 2.65 2.92 -4.85
C LEU A 92 2.10 2.83 -6.27
N MET A 93 1.04 3.60 -6.55
CA MET A 93 0.43 3.64 -7.86
C MET A 93 1.34 4.27 -8.93
N ALA A 94 2.00 5.39 -8.62
CA ALA A 94 2.92 6.04 -9.55
C ALA A 94 4.09 5.11 -9.95
N ILE A 95 4.66 4.41 -8.98
CA ILE A 95 5.76 3.46 -9.19
C ILE A 95 5.32 2.24 -10.02
N LEU A 96 4.11 1.71 -9.78
CA LEU A 96 3.60 0.55 -10.52
C LEU A 96 3.15 0.91 -11.94
N LYS A 97 2.80 2.18 -12.21
CA LYS A 97 2.51 2.69 -13.56
C LYS A 97 3.75 2.87 -14.42
N ASP A 98 4.89 3.22 -13.82
CA ASP A 98 6.17 3.42 -14.52
C ASP A 98 7.27 2.52 -13.92
N PRO A 99 7.33 1.24 -14.34
CA PRO A 99 8.20 0.24 -13.73
C PRO A 99 9.68 0.39 -14.10
N GLY A 100 10.08 1.44 -14.82
CA GLY A 100 11.44 1.63 -15.33
C GLY A 100 12.53 1.56 -14.26
N THR A 101 12.18 1.85 -13.00
CA THR A 101 13.04 1.68 -11.82
C THR A 101 12.22 1.17 -10.63
N LEU A 102 11.71 -0.06 -10.73
CA LEU A 102 10.91 -0.64 -9.65
C LEU A 102 11.77 -0.73 -8.36
N PRO A 103 11.32 -0.14 -7.24
CA PRO A 103 12.01 -0.27 -5.96
C PRO A 103 11.94 -1.71 -5.47
N PRO A 104 12.69 -2.06 -4.40
CA PRO A 104 12.68 -3.41 -3.86
C PRO A 104 11.25 -3.89 -3.54
N THR A 105 10.85 -5.04 -4.12
CA THR A 105 9.57 -5.72 -3.82
C THR A 105 9.20 -5.77 -2.34
N PRO A 106 10.10 -6.03 -1.37
CA PRO A 106 9.74 -6.01 0.06
C PRO A 106 9.24 -4.65 0.55
N LEU A 107 9.73 -3.53 -0.01
CA LEU A 107 9.26 -2.19 0.34
C LEU A 107 7.82 -1.97 -0.13
N LEU A 108 7.51 -2.35 -1.37
CA LEU A 108 6.15 -2.24 -1.93
C LEU A 108 5.16 -3.10 -1.18
N ARG A 109 5.53 -4.35 -0.88
CA ARG A 109 4.72 -5.25 -0.04
C ARG A 109 4.52 -4.67 1.35
N ARG A 110 5.55 -4.08 1.96
CA ARG A 110 5.42 -3.48 3.29
C ARG A 110 4.48 -2.27 3.27
N ALA A 111 4.58 -1.42 2.25
CA ALA A 111 3.68 -0.28 2.05
C ALA A 111 2.22 -0.73 1.91
N ALA A 112 1.96 -1.75 1.09
CA ALA A 112 0.64 -2.35 0.92
C ALA A 112 0.10 -2.92 2.25
N GLN A 113 0.93 -3.67 2.98
CA GLN A 113 0.55 -4.26 4.27
C GLN A 113 0.23 -3.19 5.33
N VAL A 114 1.09 -2.18 5.48
CA VAL A 114 0.88 -1.10 6.44
C VAL A 114 -0.38 -0.30 6.09
N THR A 115 -0.65 -0.09 4.80
CA THR A 115 -1.90 0.53 4.33
C THR A 115 -3.11 -0.29 4.78
N ALA A 116 -3.14 -1.60 4.48
CA ALA A 116 -4.23 -2.48 4.84
C ALA A 116 -4.49 -2.52 6.35
N GLN A 117 -3.43 -2.66 7.15
CA GLN A 117 -3.49 -2.64 8.61
C GLN A 117 -3.99 -1.30 9.15
N THR A 118 -3.57 -0.19 8.54
CA THR A 118 -4.02 1.15 8.92
C THR A 118 -5.50 1.31 8.63
N VAL A 119 -5.97 0.91 7.46
CA VAL A 119 -7.39 0.96 7.09
C VAL A 119 -8.23 0.13 8.08
N ASP A 120 -7.81 -1.10 8.37
CA ASP A 120 -8.54 -1.99 9.28
C ASP A 120 -8.56 -1.54 10.74
N SER A 121 -7.58 -0.75 11.17
CA SER A 121 -7.50 -0.25 12.53
C SER A 121 -8.00 1.20 12.69
N PHE A 122 -8.25 1.91 11.57
CA PHE A 122 -8.77 3.27 11.59
C PHE A 122 -10.25 3.31 11.98
N CYS A 123 -10.58 4.22 12.89
CA CYS A 123 -11.95 4.53 13.34
C CYS A 123 -12.11 6.05 13.37
N GLY A 124 -13.01 6.59 12.55
CA GLY A 124 -13.24 8.04 12.53
C GLY A 124 -14.30 8.48 11.51
N PRO A 125 -14.75 9.74 11.56
CA PRO A 125 -15.80 10.26 10.67
C PRO A 125 -15.39 10.25 9.19
N ALA A 126 -14.09 10.26 8.91
CA ALA A 126 -13.55 10.20 7.56
C ALA A 126 -13.17 8.77 7.10
N PHE A 127 -13.49 7.73 7.88
CA PHE A 127 -13.20 6.34 7.52
C PHE A 127 -13.79 5.93 6.17
N GLY A 128 -15.05 6.29 5.90
CA GLY A 128 -15.70 5.96 4.62
C GLY A 128 -14.94 6.53 3.41
N LYS A 129 -14.48 7.78 3.50
CA LYS A 129 -13.69 8.43 2.44
C LYS A 129 -12.32 7.77 2.25
N LEU A 130 -11.69 7.34 3.34
CA LEU A 130 -10.43 6.61 3.29
C LEU A 130 -10.61 5.26 2.59
N VAL A 131 -11.64 4.50 2.96
CA VAL A 131 -11.97 3.20 2.35
C VAL A 131 -12.24 3.38 0.86
N GLU A 132 -13.14 4.29 0.47
CA GLU A 132 -13.46 4.60 -0.93
C GLU A 132 -12.19 4.92 -1.74
N ARG A 133 -11.31 5.74 -1.18
CA ARG A 133 -10.06 6.12 -1.85
C ARG A 133 -9.12 4.93 -2.07
N VAL A 134 -9.03 4.01 -1.11
CA VAL A 134 -8.21 2.79 -1.25
C VAL A 134 -8.87 1.77 -2.17
N GLU A 135 -10.21 1.66 -2.16
CA GLU A 135 -10.96 0.83 -3.11
C GLU A 135 -10.74 1.29 -4.56
N ASP A 136 -10.73 2.60 -4.82
CA ASP A 136 -10.44 3.12 -6.16
C ASP A 136 -9.00 2.82 -6.58
N CYS A 137 -8.05 2.88 -5.64
CA CYS A 137 -6.68 2.45 -5.90
C CYS A 137 -6.62 0.95 -6.27
N LEU A 138 -7.33 0.08 -5.55
CA LEU A 138 -7.42 -1.36 -5.88
C LEU A 138 -7.99 -1.60 -7.28
N LYS A 139 -9.04 -0.88 -7.67
CA LYS A 139 -9.62 -0.97 -9.03
C LYS A 139 -8.62 -0.54 -10.09
N GLU A 140 -7.93 0.57 -9.87
CA GLU A 140 -6.94 1.04 -10.82
C GLU A 140 -5.74 0.07 -10.92
N LEU A 141 -5.24 -0.47 -9.80
CA LEU A 141 -4.17 -1.47 -9.77
C LEU A 141 -4.57 -2.77 -10.48
N THR A 142 -5.83 -3.20 -10.32
CA THR A 142 -6.40 -4.32 -11.08
C THR A 142 -6.42 -4.03 -12.57
N GLY A 143 -6.86 -2.82 -12.95
CA GLY A 143 -6.84 -2.37 -14.34
C GLY A 143 -5.44 -2.31 -14.94
N LEU A 144 -4.41 -1.97 -14.15
CA LEU A 144 -3.02 -2.06 -14.58
C LEU A 144 -2.61 -3.51 -14.78
N LEU A 145 -2.89 -4.39 -13.82
CA LEU A 145 -2.56 -5.82 -13.90
C LEU A 145 -3.07 -6.43 -15.21
N LEU A 146 -4.32 -6.15 -15.56
CA LEU A 146 -4.97 -6.70 -16.75
C LEU A 146 -4.44 -6.14 -18.08
N LYS A 147 -3.73 -5.00 -18.07
CA LYS A 147 -3.21 -4.32 -19.27
C LYS A 147 -1.70 -4.47 -19.47
N LEU A 148 -1.00 -5.16 -18.59
CA LEU A 148 0.44 -5.38 -18.72
C LEU A 148 0.70 -6.27 -19.93
N SER A 149 1.27 -5.71 -20.99
CA SER A 149 1.43 -6.38 -22.29
C SER A 149 2.87 -6.80 -22.61
N GLN A 150 3.84 -6.49 -21.74
CA GLN A 150 5.25 -6.78 -22.01
C GLN A 150 5.74 -8.06 -21.33
N LEU A 151 6.33 -8.94 -22.13
CA LEU A 151 6.85 -10.26 -21.76
C LEU A 151 7.91 -10.22 -20.63
N ASP A 152 8.60 -9.10 -20.44
CA ASP A 152 9.68 -8.96 -19.43
C ASP A 152 9.18 -8.48 -18.05
N GLN A 153 7.87 -8.29 -17.87
CA GLN A 153 7.30 -7.67 -16.66
C GLN A 153 6.74 -8.65 -15.63
N PHE A 154 7.13 -9.94 -15.69
CA PHE A 154 6.69 -10.95 -14.73
C PHE A 154 6.90 -10.53 -13.26
N GLN A 155 8.02 -9.87 -12.96
CA GLN A 155 8.29 -9.34 -11.62
C GLN A 155 7.33 -8.20 -11.22
N VAL A 156 6.91 -7.38 -12.18
CA VAL A 156 5.94 -6.29 -11.96
C VAL A 156 4.55 -6.89 -11.73
N GLN A 157 4.10 -7.83 -12.57
CA GLN A 157 2.83 -8.54 -12.39
C GLN A 157 2.76 -9.22 -11.03
N LYS A 158 3.82 -9.95 -10.64
CA LYS A 158 3.90 -10.62 -9.35
C LYS A 158 3.87 -9.62 -8.19
N THR A 159 4.66 -8.55 -8.26
CA THR A 159 4.69 -7.51 -7.23
C THR A 159 3.32 -6.82 -7.10
N LEU A 160 2.68 -6.54 -8.22
CA LEU A 160 1.35 -5.95 -8.28
C LEU A 160 0.30 -6.89 -7.68
N ALA A 161 0.36 -8.18 -8.01
CA ALA A 161 -0.53 -9.18 -7.44
C ALA A 161 -0.32 -9.35 -5.93
N ASP A 162 0.92 -9.36 -5.45
CA ASP A 162 1.24 -9.38 -4.01
C ASP A 162 0.67 -8.13 -3.30
N CYS A 163 0.78 -6.95 -3.90
CA CYS A 163 0.20 -5.72 -3.36
C CYS A 163 -1.33 -5.77 -3.33
N LEU A 164 -1.97 -6.29 -4.38
CA LEU A 164 -3.42 -6.46 -4.45
C LEU A 164 -3.93 -7.47 -3.41
N ILE A 165 -3.21 -8.56 -3.16
CA ILE A 165 -3.53 -9.52 -2.10
C ILE A 165 -3.44 -8.85 -0.73
N LEU A 166 -2.35 -8.13 -0.45
CA LEU A 166 -2.14 -7.49 0.85
C LEU A 166 -3.16 -6.37 1.13
N LEU A 167 -3.43 -5.51 0.15
CA LEU A 167 -4.44 -4.45 0.27
C LEU A 167 -5.85 -5.02 0.32
N GLY A 168 -6.17 -5.93 -0.59
CA GLY A 168 -7.47 -6.57 -0.72
C GLY A 168 -7.82 -7.54 0.41
N GLY A 169 -6.83 -7.98 1.19
CA GLY A 169 -7.01 -8.84 2.35
C GLY A 169 -7.55 -8.11 3.58
N SER A 170 -7.52 -6.78 3.59
CA SER A 170 -8.10 -5.97 4.66
C SER A 170 -9.58 -6.29 4.85
N SER A 171 -10.01 -6.51 6.11
CA SER A 171 -11.40 -6.82 6.46
C SER A 171 -12.39 -5.77 5.94
N SER A 172 -11.95 -4.51 5.85
CA SER A 172 -12.74 -3.37 5.36
C SER A 172 -12.85 -3.33 3.84
N LEU A 173 -11.82 -3.77 3.11
CA LEU A 173 -11.70 -3.67 1.66
C LEU A 173 -12.09 -4.97 0.92
N LYS A 174 -11.90 -6.12 1.57
CA LYS A 174 -12.08 -7.46 1.02
C LYS A 174 -13.44 -7.66 0.34
N PRO A 175 -14.60 -7.31 0.94
CA PRO A 175 -15.90 -7.54 0.30
C PRO A 175 -16.04 -6.80 -1.03
N SER A 176 -15.70 -5.50 -1.05
CA SER A 176 -15.76 -4.66 -2.25
C SER A 176 -14.77 -5.13 -3.31
N PHE A 177 -13.56 -5.52 -2.90
CA PHE A 177 -12.53 -5.99 -3.82
C PHE A 177 -12.87 -7.34 -4.45
N VAL A 178 -13.37 -8.30 -3.66
CA VAL A 178 -13.87 -9.60 -4.16
C VAL A 178 -14.95 -9.39 -5.21
N HIS A 179 -15.93 -8.51 -4.93
CA HIS A 179 -16.97 -8.17 -5.88
C HIS A 179 -16.40 -7.55 -7.16
N HIS A 180 -15.49 -6.59 -7.06
CA HIS A 180 -14.85 -5.98 -8.22
C HIS A 180 -14.09 -6.98 -9.08
N ALA A 181 -13.24 -7.81 -8.47
CA ALA A 181 -12.49 -8.85 -9.17
C ALA A 181 -13.40 -9.84 -9.89
N LEU A 182 -14.51 -10.24 -9.25
CA LEU A 182 -15.51 -11.12 -9.83
C LEU A 182 -16.23 -10.47 -11.03
N CYS A 183 -16.51 -9.17 -10.96
CA CYS A 183 -17.05 -8.41 -12.09
C CYS A 183 -16.09 -8.39 -13.28
N GLU A 184 -14.79 -8.19 -13.05
CA GLU A 184 -13.77 -8.22 -14.12
C GLU A 184 -13.62 -9.62 -14.73
N ILE A 185 -13.59 -10.68 -13.92
CA ILE A 185 -13.56 -12.07 -14.40
C ILE A 185 -14.79 -12.35 -15.29
N ASN A 186 -15.97 -11.97 -14.82
CA ASN A 186 -17.20 -12.18 -15.60
C ASN A 186 -17.21 -11.38 -16.89
N ARG A 187 -16.80 -10.12 -16.84
CA ARG A 187 -16.69 -9.27 -18.04
C ARG A 187 -15.71 -9.87 -19.05
N PHE A 188 -14.60 -10.45 -18.58
CA PHE A 188 -13.67 -11.14 -19.45
C PHE A 188 -14.26 -12.43 -20.03
N GLY A 189 -14.98 -13.23 -19.24
CA GLY A 189 -15.73 -14.38 -19.76
C GLY A 189 -16.75 -13.96 -20.82
N ASP A 190 -17.48 -12.86 -20.60
CA ASP A 190 -18.41 -12.29 -21.58
C ASP A 190 -17.67 -11.91 -22.88
N HIS A 191 -16.47 -11.33 -22.78
CA HIS A 191 -15.62 -11.00 -23.91
C HIS A 191 -15.14 -12.24 -24.67
N LEU A 192 -14.68 -13.29 -23.97
CA LEU A 192 -14.28 -14.55 -24.60
C LEU A 192 -15.42 -15.18 -25.38
N ARG A 193 -16.63 -15.21 -24.81
CA ARG A 193 -17.83 -15.76 -25.48
C ARG A 193 -18.19 -15.00 -26.74
N GLN A 194 -18.14 -13.67 -26.68
CA GLN A 194 -18.53 -12.83 -27.82
C GLN A 194 -17.54 -12.92 -29.00
N ASN A 195 -16.29 -13.27 -28.72
CA ASN A 195 -15.23 -13.27 -29.72
C ASN A 195 -14.75 -14.68 -30.08
N GLU A 196 -15.45 -15.74 -29.68
CA GLU A 196 -15.06 -17.15 -29.89
C GLU A 196 -14.62 -17.45 -31.35
N SER A 197 -15.35 -16.93 -32.34
CA SER A 197 -15.03 -17.09 -33.77
C SER A 197 -13.86 -16.23 -34.29
N GLU A 198 -13.55 -15.10 -33.63
CA GLU A 198 -12.43 -14.19 -33.98
C GLU A 198 -11.20 -14.40 -33.07
N ALA A 199 -11.37 -15.16 -31.99
CA ALA A 199 -10.43 -15.27 -30.89
C ALA A 199 -9.11 -15.92 -31.31
N LEU A 200 -9.07 -16.78 -32.32
CA LEU A 200 -7.80 -17.41 -32.72
C LEU A 200 -6.85 -16.47 -33.47
N GLU A 201 -7.33 -15.41 -34.13
CA GLU A 201 -6.49 -14.54 -34.97
C GLU A 201 -6.08 -13.22 -34.29
N ARG A 202 -6.81 -12.78 -33.25
CA ARG A 202 -6.54 -11.52 -32.50
C ARG A 202 -6.52 -11.70 -30.98
N PHE A 203 -6.21 -12.91 -30.50
CA PHE A 203 -6.15 -13.17 -29.06
C PHE A 203 -5.07 -12.33 -28.38
N ASP A 204 -5.44 -11.50 -27.42
CA ASP A 204 -4.48 -10.89 -26.50
C ASP A 204 -4.08 -11.92 -25.44
N VAL A 205 -3.05 -12.71 -25.78
CA VAL A 205 -2.48 -13.73 -24.88
C VAL A 205 -2.07 -13.09 -23.54
N ALA A 206 -1.51 -11.87 -23.56
CA ALA A 206 -1.07 -11.21 -22.35
C ALA A 206 -2.26 -10.87 -21.44
N GLN A 207 -3.38 -10.39 -22.01
CA GLN A 207 -4.60 -10.15 -21.23
C GLN A 207 -5.15 -11.44 -20.59
N TYR A 208 -5.12 -12.56 -21.32
CA TYR A 208 -5.56 -13.86 -20.79
C TYR A 208 -4.64 -14.36 -19.66
N GLU A 209 -3.32 -14.23 -19.81
CA GLU A 209 -2.34 -14.55 -18.76
C GLU A 209 -2.53 -13.65 -17.54
N ASN A 210 -2.72 -12.35 -17.73
CA ASN A 210 -3.00 -11.40 -16.65
C ASN A 210 -4.28 -11.77 -15.88
N MET A 211 -5.30 -12.27 -16.57
CA MET A 211 -6.52 -12.75 -15.93
C MET A 211 -6.25 -13.94 -14.99
N MET A 212 -5.26 -14.79 -15.28
CA MET A 212 -4.87 -15.89 -14.39
C MET A 212 -4.32 -15.37 -13.05
N TYR A 213 -3.62 -14.23 -13.04
CA TYR A 213 -3.23 -13.58 -11.80
C TYR A 213 -4.45 -13.09 -11.01
N LEU A 214 -5.48 -12.56 -11.67
CA LEU A 214 -6.69 -12.11 -10.98
C LEU A 214 -7.44 -13.29 -10.32
N PHE A 215 -7.53 -14.43 -11.01
CA PHE A 215 -8.02 -15.68 -10.39
C PHE A 215 -7.19 -16.08 -9.18
N TRP A 216 -5.87 -16.04 -9.28
CA TRP A 216 -4.98 -16.37 -8.18
C TRP A 216 -5.15 -15.44 -6.98
N ILE A 217 -5.19 -14.11 -7.21
CA ILE A 217 -5.44 -13.10 -6.17
C ILE A 217 -6.75 -13.40 -5.46
N LEU A 218 -7.83 -13.58 -6.22
CA LEU A 218 -9.16 -13.83 -5.66
C LEU A 218 -9.19 -15.12 -4.84
N GLU A 219 -8.52 -16.17 -5.31
CA GLU A 219 -8.39 -17.42 -4.57
C GLU A 219 -7.62 -17.25 -3.26
N GLN A 220 -6.52 -16.48 -3.23
CA GLN A 220 -5.81 -16.20 -1.98
C GLN A 220 -6.71 -15.48 -0.98
N LEU A 221 -7.43 -14.45 -1.44
CA LEU A 221 -8.35 -13.71 -0.59
C LEU A 221 -9.45 -14.60 -0.03
N LEU A 222 -10.03 -15.49 -0.82
CA LEU A 222 -11.12 -16.36 -0.36
C LEU A 222 -10.66 -17.48 0.58
N ARG A 223 -9.40 -17.91 0.50
CA ARG A 223 -8.83 -18.95 1.38
C ARG A 223 -8.36 -18.43 2.73
N GLU A 224 -8.10 -17.14 2.85
CA GLU A 224 -7.65 -16.54 4.09
C GLU A 224 -8.81 -16.48 5.10
N GLU A 225 -8.82 -17.43 6.05
CA GLU A 225 -9.73 -17.44 7.19
C GLU A 225 -9.52 -16.17 8.01
N SER A 226 -10.54 -15.33 8.10
CA SER A 226 -10.50 -14.17 8.98
C SER A 226 -10.51 -14.65 10.43
N VAL A 227 -9.42 -14.40 11.16
CA VAL A 227 -9.45 -14.45 12.63
C VAL A 227 -10.56 -13.49 13.08
N PRO A 228 -11.50 -13.91 13.95
CA PRO A 228 -12.57 -13.03 14.41
C PRO A 228 -11.98 -11.93 15.29
N ASP A 229 -11.71 -10.76 14.70
CA ASP A 229 -11.30 -9.58 15.45
C ASP A 229 -12.47 -8.99 16.25
N CYS A 230 -12.20 -8.63 17.51
CA CYS A 230 -13.14 -8.15 18.52
C CYS A 230 -13.85 -6.81 18.23
N SER A 231 -13.95 -6.35 16.98
CA SER A 231 -14.63 -5.09 16.61
C SER A 231 -15.96 -5.32 15.90
N ALA A 232 -16.81 -6.19 16.44
CA ALA A 232 -18.16 -6.52 15.95
C ALA A 232 -19.18 -5.34 15.98
N GLN A 233 -18.72 -4.08 16.06
CA GLN A 233 -19.57 -2.89 16.01
C GLN A 233 -19.02 -1.75 15.15
N ARG A 234 -18.13 -2.02 14.19
CA ARG A 234 -17.86 -1.02 13.16
C ARG A 234 -18.96 -1.06 12.11
N ARG A 235 -19.84 -0.05 12.12
CA ARG A 235 -20.85 0.17 11.08
C ARG A 235 -20.14 0.40 9.75
N LEU A 236 -19.92 -0.69 9.03
CA LEU A 236 -19.56 -0.70 7.62
C LEU A 236 -20.70 0.00 6.85
N PRO A 237 -20.43 0.76 5.77
CA PRO A 237 -21.48 1.30 4.91
C PRO A 237 -22.48 0.20 4.52
N GLU A 238 -23.77 0.52 4.60
CA GLU A 238 -24.93 -0.39 4.57
C GLU A 238 -25.20 -1.12 3.24
N SER A 239 -24.21 -1.24 2.35
CA SER A 239 -24.39 -1.94 1.08
C SER A 239 -23.17 -2.80 0.78
N ARG A 240 -23.12 -3.98 1.42
CA ARG A 240 -22.26 -5.05 0.90
C ARG A 240 -22.82 -5.45 -0.46
N PRO A 241 -22.00 -5.44 -1.53
CA PRO A 241 -22.49 -5.87 -2.83
C PRO A 241 -22.92 -7.34 -2.76
N SER A 242 -24.15 -7.62 -3.19
CA SER A 242 -24.65 -8.99 -3.30
C SER A 242 -23.89 -9.70 -4.40
N LEU A 243 -23.24 -10.82 -4.09
CA LEU A 243 -22.46 -11.60 -5.06
C LEU A 243 -23.31 -12.58 -5.89
N SER A 244 -24.60 -12.70 -5.61
CA SER A 244 -25.45 -13.75 -6.20
C SER A 244 -25.59 -13.64 -7.73
N ALA A 245 -25.73 -12.42 -8.25
CA ALA A 245 -25.86 -12.18 -9.68
C ALA A 245 -24.54 -12.49 -10.41
N GLU A 246 -23.43 -12.05 -9.85
CA GLU A 246 -22.08 -12.26 -10.38
C GLU A 246 -21.69 -13.74 -10.31
N LEU A 247 -22.09 -14.46 -9.26
CA LEU A 247 -21.92 -15.89 -9.14
C LEU A 247 -22.69 -16.66 -10.21
N SER A 248 -23.96 -16.28 -10.42
CA SER A 248 -24.80 -16.91 -11.44
C SER A 248 -24.21 -16.67 -12.85
N ARG A 249 -23.65 -15.47 -13.08
CA ARG A 249 -22.97 -15.13 -14.33
C ARG A 249 -21.66 -15.91 -14.49
N LEU A 250 -20.91 -16.13 -13.41
CA LEU A 250 -19.69 -16.93 -13.41
C LEU A 250 -19.98 -18.39 -13.77
N GLU A 251 -21.03 -18.97 -13.19
CA GLU A 251 -21.46 -20.33 -13.49
C GLU A 251 -21.88 -20.50 -14.96
N ALA A 252 -22.61 -19.52 -15.51
CA ALA A 252 -22.96 -19.51 -16.92
C ALA A 252 -21.69 -19.46 -17.80
N ASN A 253 -20.72 -18.63 -17.43
CA ASN A 253 -19.42 -18.54 -18.12
C ASN A 253 -18.66 -19.86 -18.08
N VAL A 254 -18.64 -20.56 -16.93
CA VAL A 254 -17.98 -21.88 -16.79
C VAL A 254 -18.54 -22.89 -17.79
N LEU A 255 -19.87 -23.00 -17.90
CA LEU A 255 -20.50 -23.97 -18.79
C LEU A 255 -20.22 -23.66 -20.26
N LEU A 256 -20.37 -22.39 -20.64
CA LEU A 256 -20.31 -21.97 -22.04
C LEU A 256 -18.88 -21.88 -22.60
N LEU A 257 -17.88 -21.62 -21.75
CA LEU A 257 -16.49 -21.48 -22.18
C LEU A 257 -15.66 -22.75 -21.96
N SER A 258 -16.26 -23.83 -21.47
CA SER A 258 -15.51 -25.02 -21.05
C SER A 258 -14.77 -25.73 -22.20
N ASP A 259 -15.35 -25.76 -23.39
CA ASP A 259 -14.78 -26.44 -24.56
C ASP A 259 -13.63 -25.62 -25.18
N GLU A 260 -13.86 -24.33 -25.45
CA GLU A 260 -12.86 -23.45 -26.12
C GLU A 260 -11.83 -22.84 -25.15
N PHE A 261 -12.23 -22.56 -23.90
CA PHE A 261 -11.36 -21.95 -22.88
C PHE A 261 -11.36 -22.75 -21.57
N PRO A 262 -10.93 -24.02 -21.59
CA PRO A 262 -11.00 -24.93 -20.44
C PRO A 262 -10.23 -24.39 -19.22
N LEU A 263 -9.11 -23.69 -19.44
CA LEU A 263 -8.32 -23.13 -18.35
C LEU A 263 -9.11 -22.06 -17.58
N PHE A 264 -9.73 -21.11 -18.31
CA PHE A 264 -10.62 -20.11 -17.73
C PHE A 264 -11.76 -20.79 -16.96
N ALA A 265 -12.44 -21.76 -17.58
CA ALA A 265 -13.57 -22.45 -16.96
C ALA A 265 -13.19 -23.16 -15.66
N ILE A 266 -12.03 -23.82 -15.60
CA ILE A 266 -11.54 -24.51 -14.39
C ILE A 266 -11.26 -23.49 -13.26
N TYR A 267 -10.60 -22.37 -13.55
CA TYR A 267 -10.33 -21.36 -12.53
C TYR A 267 -11.62 -20.65 -12.06
N ALA A 268 -12.51 -20.32 -12.99
CA ALA A 268 -13.83 -19.77 -12.67
C ALA A 268 -14.65 -20.71 -11.79
N TRP A 269 -14.68 -22.01 -12.11
CA TRP A 269 -15.36 -23.00 -11.28
C TRP A 269 -14.76 -23.07 -9.87
N ARG A 270 -13.43 -23.09 -9.73
CA ARG A 270 -12.75 -23.08 -8.42
C ARG A 270 -13.14 -21.87 -7.59
N ILE A 271 -13.15 -20.67 -8.17
CA ILE A 271 -13.61 -19.46 -7.48
C ILE A 271 -15.07 -19.59 -7.05
N GLY A 272 -15.95 -20.10 -7.91
CA GLY A 272 -17.35 -20.36 -7.57
C GLY A 272 -17.50 -21.29 -6.36
N VAL A 273 -16.68 -22.34 -6.27
CA VAL A 273 -16.65 -23.25 -5.10
C VAL A 273 -16.17 -22.52 -3.84
N CYS A 274 -15.11 -21.71 -3.93
CA CYS A 274 -14.60 -20.93 -2.80
C CYS A 274 -15.68 -19.96 -2.27
N LEU A 275 -16.34 -19.22 -3.16
CA LEU A 275 -17.37 -18.25 -2.78
C LEU A 275 -18.59 -18.91 -2.12
N LYS A 276 -19.05 -20.05 -2.62
CA LYS A 276 -20.14 -20.82 -2.00
C LYS A 276 -19.76 -21.34 -0.61
N SER A 277 -18.51 -21.74 -0.43
CA SER A 277 -18.01 -22.23 0.86
C SER A 277 -17.92 -21.11 1.90
N THR A 278 -17.62 -19.88 1.49
CA THR A 278 -17.59 -18.71 2.38
C THR A 278 -18.97 -18.13 2.72
N ALA A 279 -20.01 -18.52 1.98
CA ALA A 279 -21.41 -18.08 2.21
C ALA A 279 -22.23 -19.09 3.03
N SER A 280 -21.66 -20.27 3.28
CA SER A 280 -22.20 -21.36 4.11
C SER A 280 -21.78 -21.20 5.57
#